data_AF-A0AB74M448-F1
#
_entry.id   AF-A0AB74M448-F1
#
_cell.length_a   1.000
_cell.length_b   1.000
_cell.length_c   1.000
_cell.angle_alpha   90.00
_cell.angle_beta   90.00
_cell.angle_gamma   90.00
#
_symmetry.space_group_name_H-M   'P 1'
#
loop_
_entity.id
_entity.type
_entity.pdbx_description
1 polymer ?
#
loop_
_entity_poly.entity_id
_entity_poly.type
_entity_poly.pdbx_seq_one_letter_code
_entity_poly.pdbx_strand_id
1 'polypeptide(L)'
;MPDAPPMDKKRVMAARLAGLVGFANTSCPDIQGDPALLKSAVERLGIDLQDLEQGELAAISRSYVETYRKDVPANCQRAIETFGPSSRIVPNLIVRR
;
A
#
# COMPACT_ATOMS: atom_id res chain seq x y z
N MET A 1 31.30 7.51 -2.53
CA MET A 1 29.90 7.72 -2.98
C MET A 1 29.09 7.83 -1.71
N PRO A 2 28.32 8.91 -1.46
CA PRO A 2 27.55 8.97 -0.23
C PRO A 2 26.37 7.99 -0.36
N ASP A 3 26.32 7.02 0.55
CA ASP A 3 25.17 6.17 0.81
C ASP A 3 23.91 7.04 0.88
N ALA A 4 22.92 6.73 0.05
CA ALA A 4 21.58 7.28 0.22
C ALA A 4 21.15 7.00 1.68
N PRO A 5 20.62 7.98 2.43
CA PRO A 5 20.21 7.75 3.81
C PRO A 5 19.25 6.56 3.82
N PRO A 6 19.38 5.63 4.78
CA PRO A 6 18.50 4.47 4.85
C PRO A 6 17.07 5.00 4.88
N MET A 7 16.30 4.70 3.83
CA MET A 7 14.92 5.16 3.72
C MET A 7 14.20 4.85 5.03
N ASP A 8 13.55 5.87 5.59
CA ASP A 8 12.75 5.73 6.81
C ASP A 8 11.81 4.53 6.67
N LYS A 9 11.83 3.62 7.66
CA LYS A 9 10.94 2.43 7.66
C LYS A 9 9.47 2.82 7.49
N LYS A 10 9.09 4.01 7.97
CA LYS A 10 7.77 4.62 7.79
C LYS A 10 7.46 4.93 6.33
N ARG A 11 8.42 5.48 5.59
CA ARG A 11 8.32 5.78 4.14
C ARG A 11 8.14 4.52 3.32
N VAL A 12 8.92 3.49 3.63
CA VAL A 12 8.76 2.16 3.00
C VAL A 12 7.38 1.58 3.28
N MET A 13 6.89 1.65 4.53
CA MET A 13 5.55 1.18 4.88
C MET A 13 4.45 1.93 4.12
N ALA A 14 4.53 3.25 4.05
CA ALA A 14 3.55 4.06 3.32
C ALA A 14 3.52 3.72 1.83
N ALA A 15 4.68 3.65 1.17
CA ALA A 15 4.78 3.25 -0.24
C ALA A 15 4.19 1.86 -0.48
N ARG A 16 4.46 0.91 0.43
CA ARG A 16 3.92 -0.45 0.36
C ARG A 16 2.40 -0.47 0.52
N LEU A 17 1.83 0.29 1.46
CA LEU A 17 0.37 0.39 1.67
C LEU A 17 -0.31 0.98 0.43
N ALA A 18 0.23 2.08 -0.11
CA ALA A 18 -0.30 2.69 -1.33
C ALA A 18 -0.21 1.74 -2.52
N GLY A 19 0.91 1.02 -2.66
CA GLY A 19 1.09 0.04 -3.73
C GLY A 19 0.11 -1.12 -3.62
N LEU A 20 -0.15 -1.60 -2.41
CA LEU A 20 -1.14 -2.65 -2.17
C LEU A 20 -2.57 -2.18 -2.52
N VAL A 21 -2.96 -0.97 -2.10
CA VAL A 21 -4.28 -0.41 -2.40
C VAL A 21 -4.45 -0.18 -3.90
N GLY A 22 -3.44 0.38 -4.57
CA GLY A 22 -3.45 0.55 -6.03
C GLY A 22 -3.52 -0.78 -6.77
N PHE A 23 -2.79 -1.79 -6.32
CA PHE A 23 -2.89 -3.15 -6.85
C PHE A 23 -4.29 -3.74 -6.65
N ALA A 24 -4.84 -3.69 -5.43
CA ALA A 24 -6.16 -4.21 -5.11
C ALA A 24 -7.24 -3.57 -6.01
N ASN A 25 -7.23 -2.25 -6.12
CA ASN A 25 -8.21 -1.50 -6.92
C ASN A 25 -8.14 -1.78 -8.41
N THR A 26 -6.95 -2.10 -8.94
CA THR A 26 -6.74 -2.29 -10.40
C THR A 26 -6.75 -3.74 -10.84
N SER A 27 -6.34 -4.67 -9.97
CA SER A 27 -6.03 -6.05 -10.34
C SER A 27 -6.95 -7.07 -9.65
N CYS A 28 -7.58 -6.72 -8.53
CA CYS A 28 -8.46 -7.63 -7.80
C CYS A 28 -9.94 -7.28 -8.06
N PRO A 29 -10.76 -8.20 -8.60
CA PRO A 29 -12.15 -7.91 -8.90
C PRO A 29 -13.06 -7.89 -7.66
N ASP A 30 -12.77 -8.73 -6.65
CA ASP A 30 -13.62 -8.98 -5.48
C ASP A 30 -13.29 -8.13 -4.24
N ILE A 31 -12.20 -7.37 -4.30
CA ILE A 31 -11.73 -6.54 -3.18
C ILE A 31 -11.32 -5.16 -3.67
N GLN A 32 -11.38 -4.20 -2.78
CA GLN A 32 -10.93 -2.83 -3.01
C GLN A 32 -10.27 -2.28 -1.77
N GLY A 33 -9.35 -1.34 -1.95
CA GLY A 33 -8.74 -0.60 -0.87
C GLY A 33 -9.52 0.67 -0.53
N ASP A 34 -9.67 0.96 0.76
CA ASP A 34 -10.31 2.16 1.26
C ASP A 34 -9.33 3.35 1.23
N PRO A 35 -9.60 4.40 0.43
CA PRO A 35 -8.69 5.54 0.29
C PRO A 35 -8.64 6.41 1.55
N ALA A 36 -9.71 6.50 2.34
CA ALA A 36 -9.73 7.29 3.56
C ALA A 36 -8.90 6.62 4.66
N LEU A 37 -8.95 5.30 4.76
CA LEU A 37 -8.11 4.52 5.68
C LEU A 37 -6.65 4.51 5.24
N LEU A 38 -6.37 4.45 3.94
CA LEU A 38 -5.00 4.60 3.42
C LEU A 38 -4.44 5.97 3.84
N LYS A 39 -5.16 7.05 3.56
CA LYS A 39 -4.77 8.41 3.96
C LYS A 39 -4.46 8.49 5.45
N SER A 40 -5.40 8.04 6.28
CA SER A 40 -5.26 8.05 7.74
C SER A 40 -4.05 7.24 8.22
N ALA A 41 -3.77 6.08 7.61
CA ALA A 41 -2.64 5.24 7.96
C ALA A 41 -1.29 5.89 7.60
N VAL A 42 -1.22 6.52 6.43
CA VAL A 42 -0.02 7.21 5.94
C VAL A 42 0.25 8.48 6.76
N GLU A 43 -0.79 9.25 7.10
CA GLU A 43 -0.68 10.43 7.96
C GLU A 43 -0.19 10.06 9.38
N ARG A 44 -0.63 8.91 9.93
CA ARG A 44 -0.11 8.38 11.21
C ARG A 44 1.38 8.01 11.14
N LEU A 45 1.90 7.72 9.95
CA LEU A 45 3.33 7.50 9.71
C LEU A 45 4.09 8.81 9.51
N GLY A 46 3.40 9.96 9.51
CA GLY A 46 3.97 11.29 9.31
C GLY A 46 4.31 11.59 7.84
N ILE A 47 3.58 10.98 6.91
CA ILE A 47 3.78 11.11 5.47
C ILE A 47 2.53 11.72 4.86
N ASP A 48 2.68 12.59 3.87
CA ASP A 48 1.55 13.11 3.10
C ASP A 48 1.15 12.09 2.03
N LEU A 49 -0.15 11.89 1.84
CA LEU A 49 -0.65 11.03 0.76
C LEU A 49 -0.18 11.54 -0.61
N GLN A 50 -0.03 12.84 -0.79
CA GLN A 50 0.47 13.44 -2.04
C GLN A 50 1.90 12.99 -2.38
N ASP A 51 2.74 12.72 -1.37
CA ASP A 51 4.09 12.18 -1.59
C ASP A 51 4.04 10.75 -2.15
N LEU A 52 2.93 10.02 -1.98
CA LEU A 52 2.75 8.69 -2.56
C LEU A 52 2.22 8.74 -4.01
N GLU A 53 1.68 9.88 -4.41
CA GLU A 53 1.19 10.10 -5.77
C GLU A 53 2.30 10.69 -6.67
N GLN A 54 3.25 11.42 -6.08
CA GLN A 54 4.33 12.10 -6.80
C GLN A 54 5.72 11.83 -6.19
N GLY A 55 6.78 11.96 -6.99
CA GLY A 55 8.16 11.83 -6.51
C GLY A 55 8.63 10.38 -6.25
N GLU A 56 9.63 10.23 -5.38
CA GLU A 56 10.33 8.96 -5.13
C GLU A 56 9.40 7.88 -4.52
N LEU A 57 8.57 8.29 -3.55
CA LEU A 57 7.64 7.40 -2.87
C LEU A 57 6.58 6.82 -3.82
N ALA A 58 6.14 7.59 -4.82
CA ALA A 58 5.28 7.11 -5.89
C ALA A 58 5.96 6.06 -6.77
N ALA A 59 7.24 6.24 -7.13
CA ALA A 59 7.99 5.27 -7.90
C ALA A 59 8.14 3.93 -7.14
N ILE A 60 8.38 4.00 -5.84
CA ILE A 60 8.49 2.83 -4.97
C ILE A 60 7.14 2.14 -4.82
N SER A 61 6.06 2.90 -4.62
CA SER A 61 4.70 2.37 -4.59
C SER A 61 4.35 1.61 -5.86
N ARG A 62 4.66 2.17 -7.04
CA ARG A 62 4.48 1.50 -8.34
C ARG A 62 5.30 0.22 -8.46
N SER A 63 6.53 0.20 -7.95
CA SER A 63 7.34 -1.02 -7.92
C SER A 63 6.69 -2.14 -7.08
N TYR A 64 6.05 -1.78 -5.96
CA TYR A 64 5.24 -2.73 -5.18
C TYR A 64 4.01 -3.23 -5.95
N VAL A 65 3.30 -2.36 -6.67
CA VAL A 65 2.17 -2.77 -7.54
C VAL A 65 2.63 -3.83 -8.54
N GLU A 66 3.73 -3.57 -9.27
CA GLU A 66 4.27 -4.50 -10.25
C GLU A 66 4.73 -5.81 -9.62
N THR A 67 5.24 -5.76 -8.38
CA THR A 67 5.57 -6.97 -7.62
C THR A 67 4.33 -7.79 -7.28
N TYR A 68 3.23 -7.15 -6.85
CA TYR A 68 1.98 -7.84 -6.54
C TYR A 68 1.30 -8.42 -7.79
N ARG A 69 1.43 -7.74 -8.93
CA ARG A 69 0.90 -8.21 -10.22
C ARG A 69 1.50 -9.53 -10.71
N LYS A 70 2.68 -9.92 -10.22
CA LYS A 70 3.31 -11.20 -10.58
C LYS A 70 2.47 -12.42 -10.17
N ASP A 71 1.69 -12.29 -9.10
CA ASP A 71 0.76 -13.32 -8.63
C ASP A 71 -0.50 -12.66 -8.10
N VAL A 72 -1.37 -12.27 -9.03
CA VAL A 72 -2.62 -11.57 -8.70
C VAL A 72 -3.48 -12.35 -7.70
N PRO A 73 -3.87 -13.61 -7.95
CA PRO A 73 -4.81 -14.31 -7.07
C PRO A 73 -4.26 -14.49 -5.64
N ALA A 74 -2.99 -14.89 -5.50
CA ALA A 74 -2.41 -15.06 -4.16
C ALA A 74 -2.26 -13.72 -3.44
N ASN A 75 -1.84 -12.66 -4.14
CA ASN A 75 -1.67 -11.35 -3.51
C ASN A 75 -3.00 -10.69 -3.16
N CYS A 76 -4.07 -10.89 -3.95
CA CYS A 76 -5.42 -10.43 -3.59
C CYS A 76 -5.89 -11.10 -2.29
N GLN A 77 -5.73 -12.42 -2.16
CA GLN A 77 -6.09 -13.13 -0.94
C GLN A 77 -5.26 -12.66 0.25
N ARG A 78 -3.94 -12.50 0.08
CA ARG A 78 -3.06 -11.99 1.14
C ARG A 78 -3.39 -10.56 1.56
N ALA A 79 -3.84 -9.72 0.61
CA ALA A 79 -4.23 -8.34 0.89
C ALA A 79 -5.41 -8.30 1.86
N ILE A 80 -6.48 -9.07 1.59
CA ILE A 80 -7.66 -9.11 2.48
C ILE A 80 -7.36 -9.84 3.80
N GLU A 81 -6.51 -10.87 3.82
CA GLU A 81 -6.11 -11.54 5.06
C GLU A 81 -5.27 -10.62 5.97
N THR A 82 -4.38 -9.82 5.38
CA THR A 82 -3.45 -8.97 6.13
C THR A 82 -4.07 -7.63 6.53
N PHE A 83 -4.92 -7.06 5.68
CA PHE A 83 -5.45 -5.69 5.78
C PHE A 83 -6.98 -5.61 5.79
N GLY A 84 -7.65 -6.75 5.90
CA GLY A 84 -9.08 -6.85 6.08
C GLY A 84 -9.60 -6.45 7.46
N PRO A 85 -10.85 -6.79 7.79
CA PRO A 85 -11.46 -6.45 9.08
C PRO A 85 -10.71 -7.04 10.28
N SER A 86 -10.06 -8.18 10.09
CA SER A 86 -9.26 -8.85 11.14
C SER A 86 -7.83 -8.30 11.27
N SER A 87 -7.45 -7.27 10.50
CA SER A 87 -6.09 -6.72 10.54
C SER A 87 -5.82 -5.96 11.84
N ARG A 88 -4.59 -6.12 12.35
CA ARG A 88 -4.06 -5.35 13.48
C ARG A 88 -3.24 -4.14 13.05
N ILE A 89 -2.92 -4.00 11.75
CA ILE A 89 -2.06 -2.93 11.24
C ILE A 89 -2.94 -1.75 10.80
N VAL A 90 -3.79 -1.98 9.80
CA VAL A 90 -4.80 -1.02 9.35
C VAL A 90 -6.08 -1.81 9.10
N PRO A 91 -6.98 -1.89 10.10
CA PRO A 91 -8.23 -2.64 9.96
C PRO A 91 -9.11 -2.04 8.87
N ASN A 92 -9.70 -2.92 8.05
CA ASN A 92 -10.58 -2.56 6.93
C ASN A 92 -9.91 -1.75 5.80
N LEU A 93 -8.57 -1.69 5.75
CA LEU A 93 -7.89 -1.02 4.64
C LEU A 93 -8.21 -1.68 3.30
N ILE A 94 -8.33 -3.00 3.29
CA ILE A 94 -8.82 -3.77 2.15
C ILE A 94 -10.17 -4.36 2.53
N VAL A 95 -11.19 -4.13 1.73
CA VAL A 95 -12.55 -4.65 1.96
C VAL A 95 -12.99 -5.46 0.76
N ARG A 96 -13.92 -6.38 0.99
CA ARG A 96 -14.66 -6.98 -0.13
C ARG A 96 -15.51 -5.91 -0.78
N ARG A 97 -15.56 -5.95 -2.11
CA ARG A 97 -16.36 -5.02 -2.89
C ARG A 97 -17.85 -5.23 -2.67
#